data_AF-A0A4Y2GP36-F1
#
_entry.id   AF-A0A4Y2GP36-F1
#
_cell.length_a   1.000
_cell.length_b   1.000
_cell.length_c   1.000
_cell.angle_alpha   90.00
_cell.angle_beta   90.00
_cell.angle_gamma   90.00
#
_symmetry.space_group_name_H-M   'P 1'
#
loop_
_entity.id
_entity.type
_entity.pdbx_description
1 polymer ?
#
loop_
_entity_poly.entity_id
_entity_poly.type
_entity_poly.pdbx_seq_one_letter_code
_entity_poly.pdbx_strand_id
1 'polypeptide(L)'
;MSRLLADLTKHNGETFYCYSFLDRFTKESLLKDHLPNCNEHTPQRIVMPVTGEDCVQKFKQHKFSLPVLYVIYANFEALVEPLQNIPGKNTSHIPYGYAYPINRIDRR
;
A
#
# COMPACT_ATOMS: atom_id res chain seq x y z
N MET A 1 8.36 15.67 -16.00
CA MET A 1 7.71 15.21 -14.75
C MET A 1 6.73 14.10 -15.08
N SER A 2 6.75 12.97 -14.36
CA SER A 2 5.82 11.86 -14.61
C SER A 2 4.39 12.26 -14.21
N ARG A 3 3.36 11.79 -14.93
CA ARG A 3 1.95 12.04 -14.57
C ARG A 3 1.61 11.54 -13.16
N LEU A 4 2.30 10.49 -12.70
CA LEU A 4 2.13 9.90 -11.37
C LEU A 4 2.45 10.88 -10.24
N LEU A 5 3.40 11.80 -10.45
CA LEU A 5 3.83 12.76 -9.42
C LEU A 5 3.16 14.13 -9.56
N ALA A 6 2.47 14.39 -10.68
CA ALA A 6 1.92 15.71 -10.99
C ALA A 6 0.73 16.09 -10.09
N ASP A 7 -0.12 15.12 -9.72
CA ASP A 7 -1.40 15.38 -9.05
C ASP A 7 -1.34 15.17 -7.52
N LEU A 8 -0.14 15.02 -6.95
CA LEU A 8 0.05 14.74 -5.50
C LEU A 8 -0.15 15.97 -4.59
N THR A 9 -0.30 17.17 -5.16
CA THR A 9 -0.66 18.37 -4.39
C THR A 9 -1.67 19.23 -5.11
N LYS A 10 -2.43 20.01 -4.35
CA LYS A 10 -3.27 21.10 -4.88
C LYS A 10 -2.48 22.39 -5.14
N HIS A 11 -1.18 22.41 -4.81
CA HIS A 11 -0.35 23.60 -4.85
C HIS A 11 0.61 23.51 -6.04
N ASN A 12 0.60 24.50 -6.92
CA ASN A 12 1.45 24.52 -8.12
C ASN A 12 2.90 24.96 -7.82
N GLY A 13 3.37 24.72 -6.60
CA GLY A 13 4.75 25.02 -6.21
C GLY A 13 5.74 24.05 -6.86
N GLU A 14 6.97 24.50 -7.05
CA GLU A 14 8.05 23.62 -7.49
C GLU A 14 8.27 22.52 -6.44
N THR A 15 8.37 21.28 -6.91
CA THR A 15 8.52 20.10 -6.05
C THR A 15 9.69 19.26 -6.54
N PHE A 16 10.48 18.77 -5.59
CA PHE A 16 11.70 18.01 -5.86
C PHE A 16 11.47 16.57 -5.41
N TYR A 17 11.88 15.59 -6.21
CA TYR A 17 11.60 14.19 -5.94
C TYR A 17 12.87 13.37 -5.89
N CYS A 18 12.93 12.46 -4.92
CA CYS A 18 13.86 11.36 -4.94
C CYS A 18 13.28 10.23 -5.79
N TYR A 19 13.91 9.86 -6.90
CA TYR A 19 13.39 8.80 -7.77
C TYR A 19 13.62 7.37 -7.22
N SER A 20 14.52 7.20 -6.25
CA SER A 20 14.75 5.90 -5.60
C SER A 20 13.64 5.53 -4.63
N PHE A 21 13.13 6.50 -3.85
CA PHE A 21 12.09 6.29 -2.83
C PHE A 21 10.72 6.90 -3.20
N LEU A 22 10.65 7.66 -4.30
CA LEU A 22 9.48 8.43 -4.72
C LEU A 22 8.98 9.43 -3.66
N ASP A 23 9.87 9.88 -2.79
CA ASP A 23 9.57 10.85 -1.75
C ASP A 23 9.67 12.29 -2.28
N ARG A 24 8.88 13.20 -1.70
CA ARG A 24 8.71 14.58 -2.15
C ARG A 24 9.29 15.58 -1.16
N PHE A 25 10.06 16.52 -1.71
CA PHE A 25 10.70 17.61 -0.99
C PHE A 25 10.19 18.96 -1.49
N THR A 26 10.03 19.90 -0.56
CA THR A 26 9.59 21.27 -0.85
C THR A 26 10.73 22.19 -1.30
N LYS A 27 11.99 21.79 -1.07
CA LYS A 27 13.20 22.54 -1.43
C LYS A 27 14.24 21.60 -2.00
N GLU A 28 15.02 22.08 -2.97
CA GLU A 28 16.11 21.32 -3.58
C GLU A 28 17.20 20.95 -2.56
N SER A 29 17.47 21.83 -1.58
CA SER A 29 18.46 21.56 -0.53
C SER A 29 18.12 20.31 0.28
N LEU A 30 16.83 20.12 0.60
CA LEU A 30 16.36 18.95 1.36
C LEU A 30 16.53 17.65 0.55
N LEU A 31 16.32 17.71 -0.76
CA LEU A 31 16.62 16.58 -1.64
C LEU A 31 18.12 16.29 -1.63
N LYS A 32 18.98 17.30 -1.75
CA LYS A 32 20.45 17.14 -1.72
C LYS A 32 20.93 16.54 -0.39
N ASP A 33 20.35 16.94 0.73
CA ASP A 33 20.68 16.38 2.05
C ASP A 33 20.19 14.93 2.21
N HIS A 34 19.10 14.54 1.52
CA HIS A 34 18.57 13.18 1.52
C HIS A 34 19.37 12.20 0.65
N LEU A 35 19.91 12.65 -0.50
CA LEU A 35 20.56 11.81 -1.50
C LEU A 35 21.71 10.93 -0.95
N PRO A 36 22.61 11.40 -0.07
CA PRO A 36 23.67 10.57 0.50
C PRO A 36 23.14 9.31 1.19
N ASN A 37 22.18 9.47 2.12
CA ASN A 37 21.59 8.36 2.85
C ASN A 37 20.70 7.49 1.96
N CYS A 38 20.00 8.10 1.01
CA CYS A 38 19.17 7.40 0.04
C CYS A 38 19.97 6.43 -0.83
N ASN A 39 21.11 6.88 -1.36
CA ASN A 39 21.89 6.10 -2.32
C ASN A 39 22.65 4.93 -1.67
N GLU A 40 22.81 4.93 -0.35
CA GLU A 40 23.34 3.77 0.39
C GLU A 40 22.40 2.56 0.33
N HIS A 41 21.11 2.79 0.07
CA HIS A 41 20.11 1.75 -0.01
C HIS A 41 19.86 1.34 -1.45
N THR A 42 20.24 0.10 -1.79
CA THR A 42 19.86 -0.50 -3.08
C THR A 42 18.34 -0.66 -3.18
N PRO A 43 17.75 -0.60 -4.39
CA PRO A 43 16.33 -0.86 -4.59
C PRO A 43 15.90 -2.15 -3.88
N GLN A 44 15.04 -2.01 -2.87
CA GLN A 44 14.58 -3.15 -2.10
C GLN A 44 13.50 -3.88 -2.92
N ARG A 45 13.91 -4.95 -3.60
CA ARG A 45 12.97 -5.88 -4.22
C ARG A 45 12.28 -6.65 -3.09
N ILE A 46 10.95 -6.67 -3.10
CA ILE A 46 10.17 -7.56 -2.25
C ILE A 46 10.51 -8.99 -2.69
N VAL A 47 11.32 -9.68 -1.87
CA VAL A 47 11.60 -11.11 -2.01
C VAL A 47 10.64 -11.83 -1.09
N MET A 48 9.74 -12.62 -1.67
CA MET A 48 8.87 -13.49 -0.88
C MET A 48 9.74 -14.49 -0.12
N PRO A 49 9.52 -14.70 1.18
CA PRO A 49 10.27 -15.69 1.92
C PRO A 49 10.04 -17.08 1.31
N VAL A 50 11.11 -17.86 1.20
CA VAL A 50 11.05 -19.25 0.72
C VAL A 50 10.28 -20.07 1.75
N THR A 51 9.49 -21.04 1.30
CA THR A 51 8.74 -21.95 2.18
C THR A 51 9.71 -22.68 3.12
N GLY A 52 9.62 -22.41 4.44
CA GLY A 52 10.56 -22.89 5.46
C GLY A 52 10.30 -22.26 6.84
N GLU A 53 11.20 -22.46 7.81
CA GLU A 53 11.00 -22.06 9.21
C GLU A 53 10.87 -20.54 9.42
N ASP A 54 11.41 -19.72 8.52
CA ASP A 54 11.35 -18.24 8.55
C ASP A 54 10.25 -17.65 7.64
N CYS A 55 9.35 -18.46 7.07
CA CYS A 55 8.29 -17.97 6.19
C CYS A 55 7.22 -17.16 6.94
N VAL A 56 7.11 -17.36 8.25
CA VAL A 56 6.16 -16.67 9.12
C VAL A 56 6.82 -15.43 9.73
N GLN A 57 6.70 -14.29 9.06
CA GLN A 57 7.12 -13.01 9.64
C GLN A 57 6.13 -12.57 10.71
N LYS A 58 6.63 -12.35 11.94
CA LYS A 58 5.83 -11.80 13.05
C LYS A 58 6.17 -10.33 13.23
N PHE A 59 5.15 -9.51 13.41
CA PHE A 59 5.32 -8.10 13.74
C PHE A 59 5.98 -7.96 15.12
N LYS A 60 7.22 -7.44 15.20
CA LYS A 60 7.96 -7.34 16.49
C LYS A 60 7.62 -6.09 17.31
N GLN A 61 6.95 -5.12 16.68
CA GLN A 61 6.77 -3.77 17.22
C GLN A 61 5.37 -3.53 17.80
N HIS A 62 4.81 -4.54 18.49
CA HIS A 62 3.47 -4.48 19.11
C HIS A 62 3.25 -3.26 20.03
N LYS A 63 4.32 -2.69 20.60
CA LYS A 63 4.27 -1.47 21.41
C LYS A 63 3.81 -0.21 20.65
N PHE A 64 3.94 -0.21 19.33
CA PHE A 64 3.45 0.85 18.45
C PHE A 64 2.08 0.53 17.84
N SER A 65 1.49 -0.62 18.18
CA SER A 65 0.12 -0.91 17.82
C SER A 65 -0.79 0.04 18.59
N LEU A 66 -1.60 0.81 17.86
CA LEU A 66 -2.64 1.60 18.48
C LEU A 66 -3.59 0.66 19.24
N PRO A 67 -4.09 1.06 20.42
CA PRO A 67 -5.14 0.33 21.10
C PRO A 67 -6.40 0.29 20.22
N VAL A 68 -6.58 -0.79 19.48
CA VAL A 68 -7.75 -0.97 18.63
C VAL A 68 -8.91 -1.44 19.50
N LEU A 69 -9.86 -0.55 19.78
CA LEU A 69 -11.07 -0.87 20.55
C LEU A 69 -12.05 -1.72 19.75
N TYR A 70 -12.06 -1.55 18.42
CA TYR A 70 -12.96 -2.23 17.49
C TYR A 70 -12.24 -2.59 16.21
N VAL A 71 -12.40 -3.82 15.74
CA VAL A 71 -11.97 -4.23 14.40
C VAL A 71 -13.22 -4.44 13.56
N ILE A 72 -13.26 -3.75 12.43
CA ILE A 72 -14.28 -3.91 11.41
C ILE A 72 -13.69 -4.78 10.32
N TYR A 73 -14.24 -5.98 10.13
CA TYR A 73 -13.95 -6.76 8.94
C TYR A 73 -15.02 -6.44 7.90
N ALA A 74 -14.62 -6.32 6.64
CA ALA A 74 -15.52 -6.14 5.52
C ALA A 74 -15.35 -7.35 4.60
N ASN A 75 -16.39 -8.17 4.47
CA ASN A 75 -16.45 -9.20 3.45
C ASN A 75 -17.30 -8.69 2.29
N PHE A 76 -16.73 -8.65 1.09
CA PHE A 76 -17.44 -8.30 -0.14
C PHE A 76 -17.52 -9.53 -1.01
N GLU A 77 -18.74 -10.03 -1.20
CA GLU A 77 -19.01 -11.19 -2.05
C GLU A 77 -19.34 -10.70 -3.45
N ALA A 78 -18.68 -11.30 -4.44
CA ALA A 78 -18.94 -11.05 -5.84
C ALA A 78 -19.20 -12.36 -6.59
N LEU A 79 -20.24 -12.36 -7.41
CA LEU A 79 -20.47 -13.42 -8.39
C LEU A 79 -19.56 -13.17 -9.60
N VAL A 80 -19.09 -14.26 -10.20
CA VAL A 80 -18.31 -14.20 -11.44
C VAL A 80 -19.25 -14.56 -12.58
N GLU A 81 -19.57 -13.57 -13.40
CA GLU A 81 -20.40 -13.79 -14.59
C GLU A 81 -19.55 -13.79 -15.86
N PRO A 82 -19.85 -14.68 -16.83
CA PRO A 82 -19.17 -14.70 -18.11
C PRO A 82 -19.51 -13.43 -18.90
N LEU A 83 -18.48 -12.72 -19.35
CA LEU A 83 -18.63 -11.58 -20.25
C LEU A 83 -18.79 -12.09 -21.68
N GLN A 84 -20.01 -12.04 -22.21
CA GLN A 84 -20.24 -12.24 -23.63
C GLN A 84 -19.88 -10.93 -24.36
N ASN A 85 -19.02 -11.02 -25.39
CA ASN A 85 -18.68 -9.95 -26.37
C ASN A 85 -17.43 -9.06 -26.12
N ILE A 86 -16.48 -9.42 -25.23
CA ILE A 86 -15.20 -8.69 -25.15
C ILE A 86 -14.01 -9.63 -25.45
N PRO A 87 -13.26 -9.43 -26.56
CA PRO A 87 -12.08 -10.23 -26.84
C PRO A 87 -11.01 -10.00 -25.76
N GLY A 88 -10.61 -11.08 -25.06
CA GLY A 88 -9.56 -11.06 -24.05
C GLY A 88 -10.02 -10.84 -22.60
N LYS A 89 -11.33 -10.68 -22.34
CA LYS A 89 -11.90 -10.65 -20.98
C LYS A 89 -13.07 -11.61 -20.89
N ASN A 90 -12.90 -12.68 -20.14
CA ASN A 90 -13.86 -13.80 -20.13
C ASN A 90 -14.89 -13.68 -19.01
N THR A 91 -14.63 -12.87 -17.98
CA THR A 91 -15.48 -12.80 -16.77
C THR A 91 -15.49 -11.40 -16.14
N SER A 92 -16.62 -11.04 -15.55
CA SER A 92 -16.81 -9.83 -14.74
C SER A 92 -17.17 -10.20 -13.31
N HIS A 93 -16.69 -9.41 -12.35
CA HIS A 93 -17.12 -9.51 -10.95
C HIS A 93 -18.33 -8.61 -10.72
N ILE A 94 -19.45 -9.20 -10.34
CA ILE A 94 -20.68 -8.48 -10.01
C ILE A 94 -20.86 -8.53 -8.49
N PRO A 95 -20.97 -7.38 -7.80
CA PRO A 95 -21.18 -7.36 -6.37
C PRO A 95 -22.53 -8.02 -6.03
N TYR A 96 -22.52 -8.93 -5.07
CA TYR A 96 -23.70 -9.72 -4.70
C TYR A 96 -24.10 -9.51 -3.24
N GLY A 97 -23.12 -9.47 -2.34
CA GLY A 97 -23.37 -9.35 -0.91
C GLY A 97 -22.24 -8.65 -0.19
N TYR A 98 -22.55 -8.13 1.00
CA TYR A 98 -21.53 -7.64 1.92
C TYR A 98 -21.90 -7.94 3.36
N ALA A 99 -20.89 -8.16 4.19
CA ALA A 99 -21.05 -8.34 5.63
C ALA A 99 -19.99 -7.53 6.39
N TYR A 100 -20.42 -6.88 7.48
CA TYR A 100 -19.57 -6.08 8.35
C TYR A 100 -19.66 -6.54 9.81
N PRO A 101 -18.98 -7.62 10.21
CA PRO A 101 -18.88 -7.95 11.62
C PRO A 101 -17.98 -6.91 12.32
N ILE A 102 -18.56 -6.27 13.34
CA ILE A 102 -17.85 -5.35 14.24
C ILE A 102 -17.51 -6.14 15.49
N ASN A 103 -16.22 -6.40 15.69
CA ASN A 103 -15.74 -7.11 16.87
C ASN A 103 -15.11 -6.12 17.83
N ARG A 104 -15.65 -6.04 19.05
CA ARG A 104 -14.99 -5.36 20.17
C ARG A 104 -13.85 -6.22 20.65
N ILE A 105 -12.66 -5.65 20.76
CA ILE A 105 -11.51 -6.36 21.34
C ILE A 105 -11.55 -6.14 22.85
N ASP A 106 -11.99 -7.16 23.59
CA ASP A 106 -11.86 -7.15 25.04
C ASP A 106 -10.40 -7.39 25.43
N ARG A 107 -9.80 -6.40 26.09
CA ARG A 107 -8.45 -6.53 26.65
C ARG A 107 -8.54 -7.38 27.92
N ARG A 108 -7.90 -8.55 27.90
CA ARG A 108 -7.47 -9.24 29.12
C ARG A 108 -6.24 -8.57 29.70
#